data_AF-A0A0B4DUJ6-F1
#
_entry.id   AF-A0A0B4DUJ6-F1
#
_cell.length_a   1.000
_cell.length_b   1.000
_cell.length_c   1.000
_cell.angle_alpha   90.00
_cell.angle_beta   90.00
_cell.angle_gamma   90.00
#
_symmetry.space_group_name_H-M   'P 1'
#
loop_
_entity.id
_entity.type
_entity.pdbx_description
1 polymer ?
#
loop_
_entity_poly.entity_id
_entity_poly.type
_entity_poly.pdbx_seq_one_letter_code
_entity_poly.pdbx_strand_id
1 'polypeptide(L)'
;MTEGRGMNEQHARSLMQSGNYQGALSLYESWAEKTGTPGRAYLGKARALEQLGRIEEALDAAEAAGKLLPRNLDGWWIRARCHNKLGQSGQSEACCRQVLALNPVHAGAAAALARHYVKGDAAERAMAVVAGFHQAGGTDARVSLVHAGILISRRAYGDAVAILRGLLDDGLETPQRQNAVRRLADLYITLKDFPALRALCDGHVKDDDDKIRIAVRLCKLPPADLGASFPFSFFRELYENNAGDTRAFNAFFIQASLAGEIEDTRGLEISHAAIADTSNGDICGLLKRLEPPAPETAAKPENLEFWHLCGQPCGSFAAWAARALWNREATAALARYLGPHRGNRAEVMKQLNALCAQPDFALLAQQRSRGKGCLVAGSHLGPIRALPPFLEDRLDSVGVISDLRRHRSAEGQNDISVRLNPGRSFREIAMCLKRNAILCCAPDGIWPTDPKRFFDSEFGPVALQTLYARAQYASGASCVWAEAYWQDGEIRFGFRPMPCPRAGEGREAFVQRWGRSYLMHTVELLKNRLPAFYDGHRRFRERG
;
A
#
# COMPACT_ATOMS: atom_id res chain seq x y z
N MET A 1 -19.06 -58.94 -31.35
CA MET A 1 -19.73 -57.82 -30.64
C MET A 1 -19.01 -57.36 -29.37
N THR A 2 -18.00 -58.07 -28.87
CA THR A 2 -17.19 -57.69 -27.70
C THR A 2 -16.14 -56.62 -28.00
N GLU A 3 -15.60 -56.59 -29.22
CA GLU A 3 -14.55 -55.62 -29.63
C GLU A 3 -15.02 -54.16 -29.65
N GLY A 4 -16.26 -53.88 -30.09
CA GLY A 4 -16.82 -52.52 -30.08
C GLY A 4 -17.15 -51.96 -28.69
N ARG A 5 -17.31 -52.83 -27.68
CA ARG A 5 -17.63 -52.40 -26.29
C ARG A 5 -16.42 -51.82 -25.57
N GLY A 6 -15.24 -52.43 -25.75
CA GLY A 6 -13.99 -51.95 -25.15
C GLY A 6 -13.46 -50.67 -25.82
N MET A 7 -13.69 -50.52 -27.12
CA MET A 7 -13.19 -49.40 -27.92
C MET A 7 -13.86 -48.06 -27.53
N ASN A 8 -15.17 -48.04 -27.23
CA ASN A 8 -15.85 -46.83 -26.78
C ASN A 8 -15.43 -46.38 -25.37
N GLU A 9 -15.21 -47.33 -24.45
CA GLU A 9 -14.72 -47.01 -23.09
C GLU A 9 -13.29 -46.46 -23.14
N GLN A 10 -12.40 -47.07 -23.93
CA GLN A 10 -11.03 -46.61 -24.10
C GLN A 10 -10.96 -45.23 -24.79
N HIS A 11 -11.77 -45.01 -25.82
CA HIS A 11 -11.84 -43.72 -26.51
C HIS A 11 -12.36 -42.62 -25.56
N ALA A 12 -13.45 -42.88 -24.83
CA ALA A 12 -13.96 -41.92 -23.85
C ALA A 12 -12.93 -41.60 -22.75
N ARG A 13 -12.18 -42.61 -22.27
CA ARG A 13 -11.07 -42.40 -21.32
C ARG A 13 -9.93 -41.57 -21.92
N SER A 14 -9.59 -41.77 -23.19
CA SER A 14 -8.59 -40.97 -23.89
C SER A 14 -9.01 -39.50 -23.98
N LEU A 15 -10.29 -39.24 -24.30
CA LEU A 15 -10.85 -37.89 -24.30
C LEU A 15 -10.85 -37.25 -22.90
N MET A 16 -11.10 -38.03 -21.84
CA MET A 16 -10.95 -37.54 -20.47
C MET A 16 -9.51 -37.13 -20.15
N GLN A 17 -8.52 -37.89 -20.62
CA GLN A 17 -7.11 -37.60 -20.40
C GLN A 17 -6.63 -36.38 -21.19
N SER A 18 -7.17 -36.13 -22.38
CA SER A 18 -6.87 -34.93 -23.18
C SER A 18 -7.65 -33.68 -22.76
N GLY A 19 -8.48 -33.77 -21.71
CA GLY A 19 -9.29 -32.66 -21.20
C GLY A 19 -10.54 -32.36 -22.02
N ASN A 20 -10.83 -33.15 -23.06
CA ASN A 20 -12.07 -33.02 -23.84
C ASN A 20 -13.24 -33.73 -23.13
N TYR A 21 -13.66 -33.14 -22.01
CA TYR A 21 -14.71 -33.70 -21.17
C TYR A 21 -16.08 -33.74 -21.86
N GLN A 22 -16.37 -32.78 -22.75
CA GLN A 22 -17.63 -32.74 -23.49
C GLN A 22 -17.71 -33.90 -24.50
N GLY A 23 -16.61 -34.17 -25.24
CA GLY A 23 -16.54 -35.31 -26.15
C GLY A 23 -16.61 -36.65 -25.40
N ALA A 24 -15.93 -36.75 -24.25
CA ALA A 24 -16.02 -37.93 -23.39
C ALA A 24 -17.44 -38.17 -22.88
N LEU A 25 -18.13 -37.11 -22.46
CA LEU A 25 -19.53 -37.17 -22.00
C LEU A 25 -20.46 -37.75 -23.08
N SER A 26 -20.38 -37.25 -24.31
CA SER A 26 -21.22 -37.75 -25.41
C SER A 26 -20.98 -39.24 -25.71
N LEU A 27 -19.73 -39.70 -25.60
CA LEU A 27 -19.42 -41.12 -25.74
C LEU A 27 -19.97 -41.96 -24.58
N TYR A 28 -19.88 -41.47 -23.34
CA TYR A 28 -20.45 -42.15 -22.17
C TYR A 28 -21.98 -42.24 -22.23
N GLU A 29 -22.66 -41.20 -22.73
CA GLU A 29 -24.11 -41.19 -22.93
C GLU A 29 -24.54 -42.22 -23.98
N SER A 30 -23.90 -42.21 -25.15
CA SER A 30 -24.19 -43.20 -26.19
C SER A 30 -23.90 -44.63 -25.72
N TRP A 31 -22.86 -44.80 -24.89
CA TRP A 31 -22.53 -46.10 -24.31
C TRP A 31 -23.59 -46.59 -23.31
N ALA A 32 -24.12 -45.70 -22.47
CA ALA A 32 -25.16 -46.02 -21.49
C ALA A 32 -26.46 -46.49 -22.16
N GLU A 33 -26.83 -45.92 -23.31
CA GLU A 33 -28.02 -46.29 -24.08
C GLU A 33 -27.89 -47.63 -24.80
N LYS A 34 -26.68 -47.98 -25.27
CA LYS A 34 -26.47 -49.10 -26.20
C LYS A 34 -26.04 -50.41 -25.55
N THR A 35 -25.75 -50.44 -24.24
CA THR A 35 -25.10 -51.62 -23.62
C THR A 35 -25.77 -52.18 -22.38
N GLY A 36 -25.67 -53.50 -22.20
CA GLY A 36 -26.17 -54.24 -21.04
C GLY A 36 -25.36 -54.11 -19.75
N THR A 37 -24.35 -53.23 -19.70
CA THR A 37 -23.58 -52.90 -18.49
C THR A 37 -23.54 -51.38 -18.25
N PRO A 38 -24.70 -50.72 -18.04
CA PRO A 38 -24.80 -49.26 -17.99
C PRO A 38 -24.02 -48.63 -16.82
N GLY A 39 -23.67 -49.39 -15.79
CA GLY A 39 -23.02 -48.86 -14.58
C GLY A 39 -21.67 -48.18 -14.83
N ARG A 40 -20.81 -48.74 -15.69
CA ARG A 40 -19.51 -48.12 -16.02
C ARG A 40 -19.66 -46.88 -16.89
N ALA A 41 -20.64 -46.89 -17.79
CA ALA A 41 -20.96 -45.73 -18.63
C ALA A 41 -21.48 -44.56 -17.78
N TYR A 42 -22.39 -44.82 -16.84
CA TYR A 42 -22.87 -43.81 -15.88
C TYR A 42 -21.75 -43.29 -14.98
N LEU A 43 -20.83 -44.15 -14.54
CA LEU A 43 -19.67 -43.72 -13.76
C LEU A 43 -18.74 -42.79 -14.57
N GLY A 44 -18.49 -43.11 -15.84
CA GLY A 44 -17.74 -42.25 -16.75
C GLY A 44 -18.43 -40.92 -17.03
N LYS A 45 -19.75 -40.96 -17.26
CA LYS A 45 -20.61 -39.77 -17.41
C LYS A 45 -20.51 -38.87 -16.18
N ALA A 46 -20.63 -39.43 -14.98
CA ALA A 46 -20.53 -38.68 -13.73
C ALA A 46 -19.18 -37.97 -13.59
N ARG A 47 -18.06 -38.64 -13.93
CA ARG A 47 -16.72 -38.02 -13.94
C ARG A 47 -16.61 -36.87 -14.93
N ALA A 48 -17.11 -37.05 -16.16
CA ALA A 48 -17.06 -36.02 -17.19
C ALA A 48 -17.86 -34.78 -16.79
N LEU A 49 -19.09 -34.98 -16.28
CA LEU A 49 -19.95 -33.90 -15.78
C LEU A 49 -19.33 -33.15 -14.60
N GLU A 50 -18.66 -33.86 -13.69
CA GLU A 50 -17.99 -33.24 -12.56
C GLU A 50 -16.85 -32.31 -13.00
N GLN A 51 -16.08 -32.69 -14.03
CA GLN A 51 -15.00 -31.87 -14.60
C GLN A 51 -15.56 -30.67 -15.39
N LEU A 52 -16.72 -30.82 -16.01
CA LEU A 52 -17.46 -29.73 -16.66
C LEU A 52 -18.15 -28.78 -15.67
N GLY A 53 -18.13 -29.07 -14.36
CA GLY A 53 -18.80 -28.26 -13.34
C GLY A 53 -20.32 -28.45 -13.25
N ARG A 54 -20.88 -29.43 -13.96
CA ARG A 54 -22.32 -29.78 -13.94
C ARG A 54 -22.59 -30.75 -12.78
N ILE A 55 -22.56 -30.22 -11.55
CA ILE A 55 -22.42 -31.02 -10.32
C ILE A 55 -23.67 -31.84 -10.00
N GLU A 56 -24.86 -31.28 -10.19
CA GLU A 56 -26.13 -31.95 -9.94
C GLU A 56 -26.30 -33.15 -10.88
N GLU A 57 -26.05 -32.97 -12.18
CA GLU A 57 -26.13 -34.06 -13.16
C GLU A 57 -25.04 -35.12 -12.93
N ALA A 58 -23.86 -34.70 -12.46
CA ALA A 58 -22.80 -35.63 -12.06
C ALA A 58 -23.25 -36.50 -10.88
N LEU A 59 -23.96 -35.92 -9.92
CA LEU A 59 -24.53 -36.65 -8.78
C LEU A 59 -25.58 -37.65 -9.25
N ASP A 60 -26.54 -37.25 -10.09
CA ASP A 60 -27.58 -38.13 -10.64
C ASP A 60 -26.96 -39.33 -11.38
N ALA A 61 -25.96 -39.07 -12.23
CA ALA A 61 -25.24 -40.12 -12.94
C ALA A 61 -24.47 -41.06 -11.99
N ALA A 62 -23.85 -40.52 -10.92
CA ALA A 62 -23.15 -41.33 -9.93
C ALA A 62 -24.12 -42.18 -9.08
N GLU A 63 -25.33 -41.70 -8.81
CA GLU A 63 -26.38 -42.47 -8.13
C GLU A 63 -26.94 -43.59 -9.01
N ALA A 64 -27.17 -43.31 -10.30
CA ALA A 64 -27.53 -44.33 -11.27
C ALA A 64 -26.45 -45.42 -11.38
N ALA A 65 -25.17 -45.02 -11.41
CA ALA A 65 -24.05 -45.95 -11.37
C ALA A 65 -24.03 -46.77 -10.07
N GLY A 66 -24.30 -46.14 -8.92
CA GLY A 66 -24.33 -46.79 -7.61
C GLY A 66 -25.41 -47.86 -7.46
N LYS A 67 -26.57 -47.70 -8.10
CA LYS A 67 -27.64 -48.74 -8.14
C LYS A 67 -27.17 -50.01 -8.86
N LEU A 68 -26.34 -49.85 -9.89
CA LEU A 68 -25.85 -50.93 -10.74
C LEU A 68 -24.52 -51.52 -10.23
N LEU A 69 -23.73 -50.71 -9.53
CA LEU A 69 -22.41 -51.05 -9.02
C LEU A 69 -22.28 -50.63 -7.54
N PRO A 70 -23.02 -51.26 -6.61
CA PRO A 70 -23.16 -50.79 -5.22
C PRO A 70 -21.86 -50.82 -4.41
N ARG A 71 -20.88 -51.65 -4.81
CA ARG A 71 -19.55 -51.74 -4.19
C ARG A 71 -18.45 -51.03 -4.97
N ASN A 72 -18.80 -50.21 -5.96
CA ASN A 72 -17.81 -49.48 -6.73
C ASN A 72 -17.33 -48.24 -5.96
N LEU A 73 -16.04 -48.26 -5.59
CA LEU A 73 -15.39 -47.20 -4.83
C LEU A 73 -15.47 -45.84 -5.51
N ASP A 74 -15.25 -45.79 -6.82
CA ASP A 74 -15.22 -44.54 -7.59
C ASP A 74 -16.58 -43.85 -7.60
N GLY A 75 -17.67 -44.62 -7.68
CA GLY A 75 -19.04 -44.09 -7.61
C GLY A 75 -19.29 -43.40 -6.28
N TRP A 76 -18.96 -44.05 -5.17
CA TRP A 76 -19.06 -43.45 -3.83
C TRP A 76 -18.19 -42.19 -3.68
N TRP A 77 -16.98 -42.20 -4.26
CA TRP A 77 -16.09 -41.05 -4.18
C TRP A 77 -16.58 -39.85 -5.00
N ILE A 78 -17.14 -40.06 -6.19
CA ILE A 78 -17.74 -38.99 -6.99
C ILE A 78 -18.96 -38.40 -6.27
N ARG A 79 -19.83 -39.24 -5.72
CA ARG A 79 -20.97 -38.76 -4.89
C ARG A 79 -20.50 -37.92 -3.72
N ALA A 80 -19.47 -38.37 -3.00
CA ALA A 80 -18.90 -37.61 -1.90
C ALA A 80 -18.42 -36.22 -2.31
N ARG A 81 -17.73 -36.10 -3.46
CA ARG A 81 -17.24 -34.83 -4.01
C ARG A 81 -18.39 -33.94 -4.50
N CYS A 82 -19.39 -34.50 -5.17
CA CYS A 82 -20.56 -33.75 -5.62
C CYS A 82 -21.35 -33.18 -4.44
N HIS A 83 -21.69 -34.00 -3.45
CA HIS A 83 -22.34 -33.53 -2.22
C HIS A 83 -21.53 -32.44 -1.50
N ASN A 84 -20.19 -32.54 -1.48
CA ASN A 84 -19.34 -31.50 -0.91
C ASN A 84 -19.46 -30.17 -1.66
N LYS A 85 -19.38 -30.20 -3.00
CA LYS A 85 -19.54 -29.02 -3.86
C LYS A 85 -20.93 -28.38 -3.74
N LEU A 86 -21.96 -29.19 -3.48
CA LEU A 86 -23.34 -28.73 -3.23
C LEU A 86 -23.58 -28.26 -1.78
N GLY A 87 -22.55 -28.26 -0.91
CA GLY A 87 -22.69 -27.89 0.51
C GLY A 87 -23.39 -28.91 1.40
N GLN A 88 -23.74 -30.09 0.86
CA GLN A 88 -24.44 -31.18 1.52
C GLN A 88 -23.47 -32.03 2.36
N SER A 89 -23.03 -31.46 3.49
CA SER A 89 -21.93 -32.00 4.28
C SER A 89 -22.23 -33.40 4.87
N GLY A 90 -23.45 -33.64 5.35
CA GLY A 90 -23.83 -34.94 5.94
C GLY A 90 -23.81 -36.10 4.93
N GLN A 91 -24.34 -35.89 3.73
CA GLN A 91 -24.31 -36.88 2.64
C GLN A 91 -22.88 -37.13 2.15
N SER A 92 -22.07 -36.07 2.06
CA SER A 92 -20.65 -36.18 1.71
C SER A 92 -19.87 -37.01 2.73
N GLU A 93 -20.11 -36.78 4.03
CA GLU A 93 -19.54 -37.56 5.13
C GLU A 93 -19.88 -39.05 5.00
N ALA A 94 -21.18 -39.37 4.83
CA ALA A 94 -21.65 -40.74 4.68
C ALA A 94 -20.99 -41.44 3.49
N CYS A 95 -20.88 -40.77 2.34
CA CYS A 95 -20.21 -41.32 1.16
C CYS A 95 -18.71 -41.53 1.41
N CYS A 96 -18.01 -40.60 2.08
CA CYS A 96 -16.60 -40.77 2.41
C CYS A 96 -16.35 -41.98 3.33
N ARG A 97 -17.25 -42.21 4.31
CA ARG A 97 -17.18 -43.39 5.18
C ARG A 97 -17.35 -44.69 4.40
N GLN A 98 -18.24 -44.74 3.40
CA GLN A 98 -18.37 -45.89 2.52
C GLN A 98 -17.11 -46.12 1.68
N VAL A 99 -16.49 -45.07 1.14
CA VAL A 99 -15.21 -45.17 0.41
C VAL A 99 -14.12 -45.77 1.31
N LEU A 100 -14.00 -45.29 2.55
CA LEU A 100 -12.98 -45.79 3.50
C LEU A 100 -13.28 -47.20 4.02
N ALA A 101 -14.55 -47.61 4.09
CA ALA A 101 -14.91 -49.00 4.40
C ALA A 101 -14.48 -49.97 3.29
N LEU A 102 -14.54 -49.54 2.04
CA LEU A 102 -14.10 -50.33 0.87
C LEU A 102 -12.59 -50.27 0.66
N ASN A 103 -11.97 -49.14 0.96
CA ASN A 103 -10.53 -48.93 0.85
C ASN A 103 -10.05 -47.97 1.97
N PRO A 104 -9.55 -48.52 3.09
CA PRO A 104 -9.09 -47.75 4.23
C PRO A 104 -7.94 -46.77 3.91
N VAL A 105 -7.16 -47.02 2.85
CA VAL A 105 -6.04 -46.17 2.43
C VAL A 105 -6.40 -45.21 1.29
N HIS A 106 -7.68 -44.92 1.09
CA HIS A 106 -8.12 -43.93 0.10
C HIS A 106 -7.92 -42.49 0.60
N ALA A 107 -6.76 -41.91 0.29
CA ALA A 107 -6.30 -40.62 0.80
C ALA A 107 -7.28 -39.45 0.57
N GLY A 108 -7.90 -39.38 -0.60
CA GLY A 108 -8.86 -38.32 -0.91
C GLY A 108 -10.06 -38.32 0.05
N ALA A 109 -10.57 -39.52 0.37
CA ALA A 109 -11.72 -39.71 1.25
C ALA A 109 -11.34 -39.49 2.72
N ALA A 110 -10.19 -39.99 3.15
CA ALA A 110 -9.66 -39.76 4.50
C ALA A 110 -9.48 -38.26 4.75
N ALA A 111 -8.81 -37.55 3.83
CA ALA A 111 -8.58 -36.11 3.95
C ALA A 111 -9.89 -35.30 3.91
N ALA A 112 -10.86 -35.69 3.07
CA ALA A 112 -12.16 -35.02 3.00
C ALA A 112 -12.99 -35.24 4.28
N LEU A 113 -13.05 -36.48 4.77
CA LEU A 113 -13.79 -36.83 5.98
C LEU A 113 -13.19 -36.15 7.22
N ALA A 114 -11.86 -36.17 7.37
CA ALA A 114 -11.19 -35.47 8.46
C ALA A 114 -11.47 -33.95 8.43
N ARG A 115 -11.48 -33.32 7.25
CA ARG A 115 -11.85 -31.89 7.09
C ARG A 115 -13.30 -31.59 7.48
N HIS A 116 -14.24 -32.50 7.21
CA HIS A 116 -15.64 -32.34 7.64
C HIS A 116 -15.72 -32.28 9.16
N TYR A 117 -15.02 -33.17 9.86
CA TYR A 117 -14.99 -33.18 11.32
C TYR A 117 -14.27 -31.98 11.92
N VAL A 118 -13.22 -31.45 11.27
CA VAL A 118 -12.59 -30.18 11.71
C VAL A 118 -13.59 -29.02 11.65
N LYS A 119 -14.40 -28.92 10.60
CA LYS A 119 -15.41 -27.85 10.48
C LYS A 119 -16.53 -27.98 11.51
N GLY A 120 -16.86 -29.19 11.94
CA GLY A 120 -17.90 -29.47 12.93
C GLY A 120 -17.41 -29.49 14.38
N ASP A 121 -16.20 -28.99 14.67
CA ASP A 121 -15.55 -28.99 16.00
C ASP A 121 -15.39 -30.39 16.63
N ALA A 122 -15.28 -31.43 15.80
CA ALA A 122 -15.15 -32.83 16.20
C ALA A 122 -13.70 -33.33 16.03
N ALA A 123 -12.73 -32.68 16.68
CA ALA A 123 -11.30 -32.95 16.49
C ALA A 123 -10.90 -34.41 16.77
N GLU A 124 -11.51 -35.06 17.76
CA GLU A 124 -11.25 -36.50 18.06
C GLU A 124 -11.65 -37.41 16.90
N ARG A 125 -12.80 -37.13 16.26
CA ARG A 125 -13.24 -37.91 15.09
C ARG A 125 -12.31 -37.68 13.90
N ALA A 126 -11.83 -36.45 13.71
CA ALA A 126 -10.85 -36.15 12.67
C ALA A 126 -9.53 -36.91 12.89
N MET A 127 -9.03 -36.94 14.13
CA MET A 127 -7.84 -37.71 14.49
C MET A 127 -8.04 -39.22 14.32
N ALA A 128 -9.21 -39.76 14.68
CA ALA A 128 -9.51 -41.17 14.48
C ALA A 128 -9.48 -41.58 13.00
N VAL A 129 -9.96 -40.72 12.10
CA VAL A 129 -9.89 -40.96 10.65
C VAL A 129 -8.45 -40.99 10.16
N VAL A 130 -7.63 -40.02 10.58
CA VAL A 130 -6.21 -39.96 10.22
C VAL A 130 -5.44 -41.17 10.78
N ALA A 131 -5.67 -41.52 12.04
CA ALA A 131 -5.05 -42.67 12.68
C ALA A 131 -5.43 -43.98 11.98
N GLY A 132 -6.72 -44.17 11.65
CA GLY A 132 -7.19 -45.35 10.91
C GLY A 132 -6.56 -45.47 9.52
N PHE A 133 -6.40 -44.35 8.81
CA PHE A 133 -5.72 -44.32 7.50
C PHE A 133 -4.26 -44.79 7.61
N HIS A 134 -3.51 -44.30 8.60
CA HIS A 134 -2.12 -44.70 8.81
C HIS A 134 -1.97 -46.13 9.35
N GLN A 135 -2.86 -46.57 10.25
CA GLN A 135 -2.89 -47.96 10.74
C GLN A 135 -3.14 -48.97 9.60
N ALA A 136 -3.91 -48.56 8.58
CA ALA A 136 -4.11 -49.37 7.38
C ALA A 136 -2.93 -49.32 6.38
N GLY A 137 -1.82 -48.65 6.73
CA GLY A 137 -0.63 -48.50 5.88
C GLY A 137 -0.70 -47.34 4.87
N GLY A 138 -1.67 -46.44 5.02
CA GLY A 138 -1.84 -45.29 4.12
C GLY A 138 -0.77 -44.21 4.34
N THR A 139 -0.15 -43.77 3.25
CA THR A 139 0.77 -42.64 3.21
C THR A 139 0.35 -41.68 2.10
N ASP A 140 -0.04 -40.45 2.45
CA ASP A 140 -0.37 -39.41 1.45
C ASP A 140 -0.26 -38.02 2.07
N ALA A 141 0.40 -37.11 1.36
CA ALA A 141 0.66 -35.74 1.82
C ALA A 141 -0.61 -34.95 2.14
N ARG A 142 -1.73 -35.21 1.45
CA ARG A 142 -3.01 -34.52 1.70
C ARG A 142 -3.59 -34.90 3.05
N VAL A 143 -3.43 -36.16 3.48
CA VAL A 143 -3.87 -36.62 4.79
C VAL A 143 -2.96 -36.04 5.87
N SER A 144 -1.64 -36.09 5.66
CA SER A 144 -0.66 -35.50 6.58
C SER A 144 -0.83 -33.98 6.75
N LEU A 145 -1.17 -33.24 5.69
CA LEU A 145 -1.50 -31.80 5.78
C LEU A 145 -2.76 -31.53 6.61
N VAL A 146 -3.76 -32.41 6.52
CA VAL A 146 -4.96 -32.31 7.36
C VAL A 146 -4.63 -32.65 8.80
N HIS A 147 -3.82 -33.69 9.03
CA HIS A 147 -3.33 -34.07 10.36
C HIS A 147 -2.60 -32.91 11.04
N ALA A 148 -1.63 -32.29 10.35
CA ALA A 148 -0.95 -31.10 10.84
C ALA A 148 -1.94 -29.97 11.15
N GLY A 149 -2.94 -29.74 10.28
CA GLY A 149 -3.99 -28.76 10.54
C GLY A 149 -4.79 -29.00 11.83
N ILE A 150 -5.12 -30.26 12.13
CA ILE A 150 -5.82 -30.65 13.38
C ILE A 150 -4.92 -30.41 14.59
N LEU A 151 -3.64 -30.78 14.51
CA LEU A 151 -2.68 -30.57 15.60
C LEU A 151 -2.49 -29.07 15.90
N ILE A 152 -2.45 -28.22 14.86
CA ILE A 152 -2.38 -26.76 15.01
C ILE A 152 -3.61 -26.23 15.78
N SER A 153 -4.83 -26.65 15.42
CA SER A 153 -6.04 -26.17 16.10
C SER A 153 -6.10 -26.63 17.57
N ARG A 154 -5.48 -27.76 17.88
CA ARG A 154 -5.31 -28.28 19.26
C ARG A 154 -4.09 -27.72 19.99
N ARG A 155 -3.32 -26.82 19.36
CA ARG A 155 -2.07 -26.26 19.89
C ARG A 155 -0.95 -27.28 20.13
N ALA A 156 -1.04 -28.47 19.53
CA ALA A 156 0.03 -29.48 19.50
C ALA A 156 1.06 -29.11 18.42
N TYR A 157 1.76 -27.99 18.62
CA TYR A 157 2.58 -27.38 17.59
C TYR A 157 3.84 -28.18 17.23
N GLY A 158 4.47 -28.84 18.20
CA GLY A 158 5.67 -29.66 17.96
C GLY A 158 5.41 -30.81 16.98
N ASP A 159 4.33 -31.55 17.22
CA ASP A 159 3.91 -32.65 16.33
C ASP A 159 3.52 -32.15 14.94
N ALA A 160 2.84 -30.99 14.87
CA ALA A 160 2.48 -30.36 13.61
C ALA A 160 3.73 -29.96 12.80
N VAL A 161 4.74 -29.39 13.46
CA VAL A 161 6.03 -29.04 12.83
C VAL A 161 6.74 -30.29 12.30
N ALA A 162 6.79 -31.37 13.10
CA ALA A 162 7.43 -32.62 12.68
C ALA A 162 6.81 -33.20 11.40
N ILE A 163 5.47 -33.24 11.33
CA ILE A 163 4.77 -33.71 10.14
C ILE A 163 5.04 -32.82 8.93
N LEU A 164 4.93 -31.49 9.09
CA LEU A 164 5.10 -30.57 7.98
C LEU A 164 6.53 -30.54 7.45
N ARG A 165 7.54 -30.74 8.32
CA ARG A 165 8.94 -30.86 7.91
C ARG A 165 9.19 -32.13 7.10
N GLY A 166 8.74 -33.29 7.60
CA GLY A 166 8.89 -34.55 6.85
C GLY A 166 8.27 -34.46 5.45
N LEU A 167 7.13 -33.79 5.34
CA LEU A 167 6.50 -33.49 4.05
C LEU A 167 7.38 -32.66 3.10
N LEU A 168 8.23 -31.76 3.59
CA LEU A 168 9.10 -30.97 2.70
C LEU A 168 10.27 -31.79 2.14
N ASP A 169 10.72 -32.81 2.88
CA ASP A 169 11.84 -33.67 2.50
C ASP A 169 11.41 -34.70 1.43
N ASP A 170 10.13 -35.07 1.39
CA ASP A 170 9.56 -36.10 0.49
C ASP A 170 9.30 -35.63 -0.96
N GLY A 171 9.78 -34.44 -1.37
CA GLY A 171 9.73 -34.02 -2.77
C GLY A 171 8.31 -33.74 -3.34
N LEU A 172 7.44 -33.12 -2.53
CA LEU A 172 6.02 -32.87 -2.87
C LEU A 172 5.74 -32.06 -4.14
N GLU A 173 4.54 -32.31 -4.70
CA GLU A 173 3.88 -31.44 -5.68
C GLU A 173 3.78 -29.98 -5.18
N THR A 174 3.88 -29.04 -6.14
CA THR A 174 3.99 -27.60 -5.87
C THR A 174 2.89 -27.03 -4.94
N PRO A 175 1.58 -27.33 -5.12
CA PRO A 175 0.54 -26.76 -4.26
C PRO A 175 0.57 -27.26 -2.81
N GLN A 176 0.82 -28.56 -2.61
CA GLN A 176 0.91 -29.21 -1.30
C GLN A 176 2.15 -28.71 -0.56
N ARG A 177 3.27 -28.61 -1.29
CA ARG A 177 4.52 -28.03 -0.79
C ARG A 177 4.33 -26.58 -0.33
N GLN A 178 3.71 -25.73 -1.16
CA GLN A 178 3.43 -24.33 -0.80
C GLN A 178 2.54 -24.22 0.44
N ASN A 179 1.54 -25.09 0.57
CA ASN A 179 0.68 -25.14 1.76
C ASN A 179 1.47 -25.55 3.01
N ALA A 180 2.37 -26.54 2.90
CA ALA A 180 3.24 -26.96 3.99
C ALA A 180 4.19 -25.83 4.43
N VAL A 181 4.87 -25.19 3.48
CA VAL A 181 5.76 -24.04 3.72
C VAL A 181 5.02 -22.91 4.43
N ARG A 182 3.83 -22.53 3.94
CA ARG A 182 3.03 -21.46 4.56
C ARG A 182 2.66 -21.80 6.01
N ARG A 183 2.19 -23.03 6.26
CA ARG A 183 1.82 -23.48 7.62
C ARG A 183 3.02 -23.54 8.56
N LEU A 184 4.17 -23.98 8.08
CA LEU A 184 5.41 -23.98 8.84
C LEU A 184 5.87 -22.55 9.17
N ALA A 185 5.83 -21.64 8.21
CA ALA A 185 6.19 -20.25 8.44
C ALA A 185 5.28 -19.60 9.52
N ASP A 186 3.96 -19.81 9.41
CA ASP A 186 3.00 -19.33 10.42
C ASP A 186 3.26 -19.95 11.81
N LEU A 187 3.61 -21.24 11.87
CA LEU A 187 3.94 -21.92 13.11
C LEU A 187 5.22 -21.41 13.73
N TYR A 188 6.31 -21.27 12.96
CA TYR A 188 7.56 -20.74 13.47
C TYR A 188 7.42 -19.30 13.95
N ILE A 189 6.64 -18.48 13.26
CA ILE A 189 6.26 -17.14 13.73
C ILE A 189 5.51 -17.21 15.07
N THR A 190 4.53 -18.11 15.18
CA THR A 190 3.71 -18.28 16.40
C THR A 190 4.54 -18.78 17.58
N LEU A 191 5.46 -19.71 17.33
CA LEU A 191 6.38 -20.29 18.30
C LEU A 191 7.59 -19.40 18.60
N LYS A 192 7.78 -18.33 17.82
CA LYS A 192 8.98 -17.47 17.82
C LYS A 192 10.29 -18.24 17.55
N ASP A 193 10.21 -19.31 16.74
CA ASP A 193 11.36 -20.08 16.27
C ASP A 193 11.93 -19.46 14.97
N PHE A 194 12.56 -18.30 15.15
CA PHE A 194 13.14 -17.52 14.05
C PHE A 194 14.29 -18.20 13.32
N PRO A 195 15.19 -18.95 13.97
CA PRO A 195 16.21 -19.73 13.26
C PRO A 195 15.60 -20.75 12.29
N ALA A 196 14.58 -21.51 12.73
CA ALA A 196 13.90 -22.45 11.85
C ALA A 196 13.13 -21.76 10.71
N LEU A 197 12.53 -20.59 10.99
CA LEU A 197 11.91 -19.76 9.95
C LEU A 197 12.92 -19.30 8.91
N ARG A 198 14.13 -18.87 9.31
CA ARG A 198 15.17 -18.45 8.37
C ARG A 198 15.62 -19.61 7.49
N ALA A 199 15.90 -20.77 8.09
CA ALA A 199 16.27 -21.97 7.35
C ALA A 199 15.18 -22.39 6.35
N LEU A 200 13.90 -22.26 6.72
CA LEU A 200 12.78 -22.50 5.82
C LEU A 200 12.79 -21.54 4.62
N CYS A 201 13.00 -20.25 4.86
CA CYS A 201 13.09 -19.23 3.81
C CYS A 201 14.24 -19.50 2.83
N ASP A 202 15.42 -19.87 3.33
CA ASP A 202 16.60 -20.10 2.50
C ASP A 202 16.52 -21.40 1.69
N GLY A 203 15.94 -22.47 2.27
CA GLY A 203 15.93 -23.79 1.64
C GLY A 203 14.68 -24.10 0.81
N HIS A 204 13.50 -23.59 1.21
CA HIS A 204 12.23 -24.06 0.66
C HIS A 204 11.33 -22.96 0.06
N VAL A 205 11.55 -21.68 0.38
CA VAL A 205 10.80 -20.55 -0.20
C VAL A 205 11.54 -19.99 -1.41
N LYS A 206 11.09 -20.35 -2.61
CA LYS A 206 11.74 -19.91 -3.87
C LYS A 206 11.20 -18.59 -4.41
N ASP A 207 9.91 -18.31 -4.20
CA ASP A 207 9.25 -17.11 -4.70
C ASP A 207 9.43 -15.94 -3.72
N ASP A 208 9.84 -14.79 -4.24
CA ASP A 208 10.03 -13.58 -3.44
C ASP A 208 8.69 -13.02 -2.93
N ASP A 209 7.56 -13.24 -3.61
CA ASP A 209 6.25 -12.81 -3.07
C ASP A 209 5.90 -13.56 -1.77
N ASP A 210 6.21 -14.86 -1.68
CA ASP A 210 6.02 -15.64 -0.46
C ASP A 210 6.96 -15.15 0.66
N LYS A 211 8.22 -14.79 0.35
CA LYS A 211 9.14 -14.17 1.32
C LYS A 211 8.63 -12.80 1.79
N ILE A 212 8.06 -11.99 0.89
CA ILE A 212 7.44 -10.69 1.22
C ILE A 212 6.26 -10.88 2.16
N ARG A 213 5.40 -11.87 1.94
CA ARG A 213 4.29 -12.18 2.86
C ARG A 213 4.79 -12.55 4.25
N ILE A 214 5.86 -13.34 4.35
CA ILE A 214 6.49 -13.69 5.63
C ILE A 214 7.06 -12.42 6.29
N ALA A 215 7.79 -11.59 5.54
CA ALA A 215 8.38 -10.33 6.02
C ALA A 215 7.32 -9.38 6.59
N VAL A 216 6.22 -9.18 5.87
CA VAL A 216 5.08 -8.35 6.31
C VAL A 216 4.45 -8.92 7.58
N ARG A 217 4.39 -10.24 7.73
CA ARG A 217 3.83 -10.89 8.92
C ARG A 217 4.72 -10.70 10.13
N LEU A 218 6.04 -10.84 9.97
CA LEU A 218 7.03 -10.56 11.01
C LEU A 218 6.90 -9.13 11.52
N CYS A 219 6.72 -8.15 10.63
CA CYS A 219 6.55 -6.73 11.00
C CYS A 219 5.29 -6.43 11.85
N LYS A 220 4.36 -7.38 12.00
CA LYS A 220 3.18 -7.24 12.87
C LYS A 220 3.42 -7.75 14.29
N LEU A 221 4.53 -8.44 14.54
CA LEU A 221 4.90 -8.88 15.88
C LEU A 221 5.37 -7.68 16.71
N PRO A 222 5.17 -7.70 18.04
CA PRO A 222 5.79 -6.73 18.93
C PRO A 222 7.32 -6.70 18.70
N PRO A 223 7.95 -5.52 18.69
CA PRO A 223 9.40 -5.42 18.47
C PRO A 223 10.26 -6.27 19.42
N ALA A 224 9.84 -6.35 20.69
CA ALA A 224 10.49 -7.19 21.69
C ALA A 224 10.43 -8.70 21.37
N ASP A 225 9.45 -9.11 20.56
CA ASP A 225 9.27 -10.51 20.16
C ASP A 225 10.13 -10.90 18.96
N LEU A 226 10.53 -9.94 18.13
CA LEU A 226 11.44 -10.20 17.01
C LEU A 226 12.89 -10.38 17.50
N GLY A 227 13.29 -9.61 18.52
CA GLY A 227 14.61 -9.69 19.17
C GLY A 227 15.80 -9.71 18.20
N ALA A 228 17.00 -10.00 18.70
CA ALA A 228 18.22 -10.12 17.89
C ALA A 228 18.27 -11.35 16.95
N SER A 229 17.15 -12.07 16.77
CA SER A 229 17.14 -13.48 16.33
C SER A 229 16.77 -13.71 14.87
N PHE A 230 16.04 -12.80 14.22
CA PHE A 230 15.77 -12.90 12.78
C PHE A 230 16.66 -11.89 12.02
N PRO A 231 17.49 -12.34 11.06
CA PRO A 231 18.58 -11.52 10.55
C PRO A 231 18.06 -10.36 9.70
N PHE A 232 18.54 -9.15 9.98
CA PHE A 232 18.20 -7.94 9.21
C PHE A 232 18.52 -8.08 7.72
N SER A 233 19.59 -8.81 7.38
CA SER A 233 19.98 -9.09 5.99
C SER A 233 18.84 -9.69 5.16
N PHE A 234 17.93 -10.47 5.78
CA PHE A 234 16.75 -10.98 5.08
C PHE A 234 15.90 -9.86 4.47
N PHE A 235 15.61 -8.83 5.25
CA PHE A 235 14.74 -7.74 4.82
C PHE A 235 15.46 -6.84 3.81
N ARG A 236 16.77 -6.66 3.98
CA ARG A 236 17.63 -5.90 3.06
C ARG A 236 17.70 -6.56 1.69
N GLU A 237 18.08 -7.84 1.64
CA GLU A 237 18.14 -8.65 0.42
C GLU A 237 16.78 -8.65 -0.31
N LEU A 238 15.68 -8.80 0.44
CA LEU A 238 14.35 -8.84 -0.13
C LEU A 238 13.94 -7.51 -0.78
N TYR A 239 14.29 -6.38 -0.15
CA TYR A 239 14.08 -5.06 -0.73
C TYR A 239 14.95 -4.83 -1.97
N GLU A 240 16.25 -5.14 -1.89
CA GLU A 240 17.20 -4.95 -2.99
C GLU A 240 16.79 -5.75 -4.24
N ASN A 241 16.32 -6.99 -4.06
CA ASN A 241 15.86 -7.84 -5.16
C ASN A 241 14.49 -7.44 -5.73
N ASN A 242 13.72 -6.62 -4.99
CA ASN A 242 12.35 -6.23 -5.35
C ASN A 242 12.16 -4.71 -5.27
N ALA A 243 13.13 -3.96 -5.78
CA ALA A 243 13.13 -2.49 -5.80
C ALA A 243 11.91 -1.96 -6.57
N GLY A 244 10.89 -1.53 -5.82
CA GLY A 244 9.59 -1.09 -6.35
C GLY A 244 8.38 -1.75 -5.70
N ASP A 245 8.55 -2.87 -4.98
CA ASP A 245 7.48 -3.46 -4.18
C ASP A 245 7.33 -2.75 -2.83
N THR A 246 6.23 -2.01 -2.67
CA THR A 246 5.93 -1.24 -1.46
C THR A 246 5.87 -2.10 -0.19
N ARG A 247 5.49 -3.38 -0.28
CA ARG A 247 5.40 -4.29 0.87
C ARG A 247 6.81 -4.71 1.32
N ALA A 248 7.70 -4.99 0.38
CA ALA A 248 9.11 -5.29 0.66
C ALA A 248 9.81 -4.08 1.31
N PHE A 249 9.63 -2.89 0.73
CA PHE A 249 10.14 -1.63 1.29
C PHE A 249 9.63 -1.38 2.72
N ASN A 250 8.32 -1.49 2.95
CA ASN A 250 7.74 -1.27 4.28
C ASN A 250 8.26 -2.28 5.30
N ALA A 251 8.41 -3.56 4.92
CA ALA A 251 8.94 -4.57 5.82
C ALA A 251 10.41 -4.31 6.20
N PHE A 252 11.23 -3.91 5.23
CA PHE A 252 12.61 -3.47 5.46
C PHE A 252 12.69 -2.26 6.39
N PHE A 253 11.90 -1.22 6.11
CA PHE A 253 11.90 0.02 6.88
C PHE A 253 11.48 -0.19 8.35
N ILE A 254 10.43 -0.99 8.59
CA ILE A 254 9.99 -1.30 9.95
C ILE A 254 11.12 -1.98 10.72
N GLN A 255 11.79 -2.96 10.11
CA GLN A 255 12.86 -3.70 10.79
C GLN A 255 14.12 -2.87 11.00
N ALA A 256 14.50 -2.02 10.03
CA ALA A 256 15.58 -1.06 10.20
C ALA A 256 15.32 -0.14 11.40
N SER A 257 14.05 0.26 11.59
CA SER A 257 13.62 1.10 12.72
C SER A 257 13.60 0.37 14.07
N LEU A 258 13.60 -0.97 14.09
CA LEU A 258 13.58 -1.79 15.30
C LEU A 258 14.97 -2.32 15.71
N ALA A 259 15.85 -2.56 14.74
CA ALA A 259 17.18 -3.13 14.96
C ALA A 259 18.19 -2.16 15.62
N GLY A 260 17.77 -0.96 16.01
CA GLY A 260 18.65 0.00 16.66
C GLY A 260 19.81 0.51 15.81
N GLU A 261 19.90 0.16 14.52
CA GLU A 261 20.71 0.93 13.56
C GLU A 261 20.13 2.34 13.31
N ILE A 262 18.97 2.64 13.93
CA ILE A 262 18.37 3.97 14.13
C ILE A 262 18.21 4.27 15.65
N GLU A 263 19.09 3.74 16.52
CA GLU A 263 19.22 4.16 17.93
C GLU A 263 19.87 5.54 18.03
N ASP A 264 19.13 6.55 17.58
CA ASP A 264 19.28 7.93 18.07
C ASP A 264 17.97 8.73 17.95
N THR A 265 16.96 8.19 17.26
CA THR A 265 15.77 9.00 16.92
C THR A 265 14.65 8.98 17.96
N ARG A 266 14.56 7.97 18.84
CA ARG A 266 13.52 7.90 19.89
C ARG A 266 13.93 8.52 21.23
N GLY A 267 15.22 8.67 21.50
CA GLY A 267 15.72 9.42 22.66
C GLY A 267 15.48 10.93 22.54
N LEU A 268 15.29 11.44 21.32
CA LEU A 268 15.14 12.86 21.02
C LEU A 268 13.69 13.38 21.06
N GLU A 269 12.66 12.54 20.88
CA GLU A 269 11.26 13.00 20.99
C GLU A 269 10.88 13.42 22.42
N ILE A 270 11.59 12.91 23.44
CA ILE A 270 11.32 13.22 24.86
C ILE A 270 12.11 14.45 25.34
N SER A 271 13.00 15.03 24.52
CA SER A 271 13.70 16.30 24.83
C SER A 271 12.98 17.56 24.30
N HIS A 272 11.72 17.46 23.87
CA HIS A 272 10.93 18.64 23.46
C HIS A 272 10.30 19.43 24.64
N ALA A 273 10.57 19.05 25.89
CA ALA A 273 10.04 19.70 27.08
C ALA A 273 10.99 20.75 27.72
N ALA A 274 12.02 21.22 27.00
CA ALA A 274 12.96 22.22 27.52
C ALA A 274 13.01 23.53 26.72
N ILE A 275 11.93 23.92 26.02
CA ILE A 275 11.70 25.35 25.75
C ILE A 275 10.61 25.79 26.71
N ALA A 276 11.05 26.16 27.90
CA ALA A 276 10.22 26.84 28.89
C ALA A 276 9.64 28.13 28.28
N ASP A 277 8.34 28.28 28.45
CA ASP A 277 7.58 29.54 28.41
C ASP A 277 7.58 30.33 27.08
N THR A 278 6.83 29.84 26.08
CA THR A 278 6.47 30.66 24.90
C THR A 278 5.22 31.53 25.12
N SER A 279 4.82 31.77 26.37
CA SER A 279 3.71 32.67 26.71
C SER A 279 4.07 34.16 26.59
N ASN A 280 5.36 34.49 26.48
CA ASN A 280 5.86 35.87 26.57
C ASN A 280 6.46 36.38 25.25
N GLY A 281 5.60 36.78 24.32
CA GLY A 281 5.68 38.01 23.49
C GLY A 281 6.83 38.26 22.50
N ASP A 282 7.94 37.52 22.49
CA ASP A 282 9.12 37.83 21.63
C ASP A 282 9.58 36.61 20.80
N ILE A 283 8.80 36.29 19.76
CA ILE A 283 9.15 35.25 18.79
C ILE A 283 10.41 35.61 17.99
N CYS A 284 10.65 36.89 17.72
CA CYS A 284 11.85 37.36 17.03
C CYS A 284 13.12 37.06 17.84
N GLY A 285 13.12 37.36 19.14
CA GLY A 285 14.23 37.04 20.03
C GLY A 285 14.42 35.54 20.21
N LEU A 286 13.34 34.75 20.29
CA LEU A 286 13.42 33.28 20.34
C LEU A 286 14.12 32.71 19.10
N LEU A 287 13.73 33.15 17.91
CA LEU A 287 14.30 32.68 16.65
C LEU A 287 15.77 33.08 16.48
N LYS A 288 16.14 34.29 16.93
CA LYS A 288 17.54 34.76 16.92
C LYS A 288 18.45 33.97 17.87
N ARG A 289 17.92 33.40 18.94
CA ARG A 289 18.65 32.56 19.91
C ARG A 289 18.57 31.07 19.61
N LEU A 290 17.92 30.69 18.52
CA LEU A 290 17.71 29.28 18.19
C LEU A 290 18.99 28.71 17.60
N GLU A 291 19.66 27.86 18.36
CA GLU A 291 20.82 27.09 17.90
C GLU A 291 20.35 25.73 17.36
N PRO A 292 20.67 25.37 16.11
CA PRO A 292 20.30 24.06 15.58
C PRO A 292 21.20 22.98 16.21
N PRO A 293 20.68 21.77 16.45
CA PRO A 293 21.50 20.65 16.91
C PRO A 293 22.60 20.31 15.89
N ALA A 294 23.70 19.72 16.37
CA ALA A 294 24.86 19.38 15.54
C ALA A 294 24.46 18.48 14.35
N PRO A 295 24.96 18.75 13.13
CA PRO A 295 24.53 18.07 11.90
C PRO A 295 24.79 16.56 11.87
N GLU A 296 25.62 16.04 12.76
CA GLU A 296 25.93 14.61 12.90
C GLU A 296 24.74 13.77 13.39
N THR A 297 23.65 14.37 13.89
CA THR A 297 22.62 13.65 14.67
C THR A 297 21.30 13.27 13.98
N ALA A 298 20.96 13.72 12.75
CA ALA A 298 19.57 13.50 12.28
C ALA A 298 19.28 13.71 10.78
N ALA A 299 20.17 13.33 9.86
CA ALA A 299 19.82 13.37 8.44
C ALA A 299 18.86 12.21 8.08
N LYS A 300 17.58 12.52 7.86
CA LYS A 300 16.62 11.53 7.38
C LYS A 300 16.99 11.05 5.95
N PRO A 301 16.69 9.80 5.55
CA PRO A 301 16.99 9.28 4.22
C PRO A 301 16.46 10.16 3.08
N GLU A 302 15.28 10.75 3.24
CA GLU A 302 14.66 11.61 2.23
C GLU A 302 15.45 12.92 2.01
N ASN A 303 16.10 13.41 3.08
CA ASN A 303 16.96 14.60 3.03
C ASN A 303 18.29 14.31 2.31
N LEU A 304 18.83 13.10 2.51
CA LEU A 304 20.03 12.64 1.82
C LEU A 304 19.75 12.43 0.33
N GLU A 305 18.66 11.75 -0.03
CA GLU A 305 18.26 11.55 -1.42
C GLU A 305 18.15 12.89 -2.17
N PHE A 306 17.45 13.85 -1.59
CA PHE A 306 17.36 15.20 -2.13
C PHE A 306 18.73 15.89 -2.28
N TRP A 307 19.59 15.81 -1.27
CA TRP A 307 20.94 16.38 -1.31
C TRP A 307 21.79 15.79 -2.44
N HIS A 308 21.77 14.47 -2.60
CA HIS A 308 22.52 13.75 -3.63
C HIS A 308 22.02 14.11 -5.02
N LEU A 309 20.69 14.16 -5.20
CA LEU A 309 20.06 14.60 -6.45
C LEU A 309 20.47 16.02 -6.85
N CYS A 310 20.68 16.90 -5.87
CA CYS A 310 21.10 18.28 -6.11
C CYS A 310 22.62 18.49 -6.26
N GLY A 311 23.43 17.46 -6.03
CA GLY A 311 24.90 17.51 -6.08
C GLY A 311 25.53 18.18 -4.85
N GLN A 312 25.25 19.47 -4.62
CA GLN A 312 25.71 20.26 -3.46
C GLN A 312 24.83 21.53 -3.25
N PRO A 313 23.56 21.41 -2.83
CA PRO A 313 22.71 22.60 -2.70
C PRO A 313 23.18 23.51 -1.56
N CYS A 314 23.49 24.77 -1.86
CA CYS A 314 23.87 25.81 -0.87
C CYS A 314 25.05 25.51 0.10
N GLY A 315 26.03 24.69 -0.31
CA GLY A 315 27.31 24.52 0.41
C GLY A 315 27.66 23.07 0.74
N SER A 316 28.30 22.82 1.89
CA SER A 316 28.56 21.46 2.38
C SER A 316 27.30 20.82 2.96
N PHE A 317 27.27 19.48 2.98
CA PHE A 317 26.14 18.72 3.54
C PHE A 317 25.84 19.10 5.00
N ALA A 318 26.89 19.21 5.82
CA ALA A 318 26.76 19.60 7.22
C ALA A 318 26.16 21.00 7.39
N ALA A 319 26.57 21.97 6.56
CA ALA A 319 26.03 23.32 6.59
C ALA A 319 24.55 23.35 6.18
N TRP A 320 24.17 22.56 5.18
CA TRP A 320 22.77 22.45 4.78
C TRP A 320 21.90 21.73 5.80
N ALA A 321 22.37 20.61 6.35
CA ALA A 321 21.66 19.84 7.37
C ALA A 321 21.38 20.69 8.61
N ALA A 322 22.38 21.45 9.08
CA ALA A 322 22.21 22.39 10.20
C ALA A 322 21.14 23.44 9.91
N ARG A 323 21.14 24.03 8.70
CA ARG A 323 20.14 25.04 8.31
C ARG A 323 18.74 24.45 8.11
N ALA A 324 18.63 23.21 7.61
CA ALA A 324 17.36 22.51 7.47
C ALA A 324 16.73 22.20 8.84
N LEU A 325 17.54 21.73 9.80
CA LEU A 325 17.14 21.49 11.19
C LEU A 325 16.70 22.79 11.87
N TRP A 326 17.49 23.86 11.72
CA TRP A 326 17.14 25.19 12.22
C TRP A 326 15.76 25.63 11.73
N ASN A 327 15.52 25.52 10.42
CA ASN A 327 14.25 25.93 9.82
C ASN A 327 13.05 25.10 10.31
N ARG A 328 13.24 23.80 10.58
CA ARG A 328 12.20 22.95 11.19
C ARG A 328 11.79 23.47 12.56
N GLU A 329 12.76 23.75 13.40
CA GLU A 329 12.53 24.28 14.75
C GLU A 329 11.93 25.69 14.72
N ALA A 330 12.43 26.56 13.83
CA ALA A 330 11.88 27.89 13.60
C ALA A 330 10.40 27.84 13.17
N THR A 331 10.05 26.92 12.26
CA THR A 331 8.66 26.71 11.81
C THR A 331 7.78 26.19 12.94
N ALA A 332 8.28 25.27 13.77
CA ALA A 332 7.57 24.76 14.94
C ALA A 332 7.34 25.84 16.01
N ALA A 333 8.34 26.69 16.25
CA ALA A 333 8.24 27.84 17.15
C ALA A 333 7.20 28.85 16.64
N LEU A 334 7.23 29.20 15.35
CA LEU A 334 6.22 30.06 14.72
C LEU A 334 4.81 29.47 14.84
N ALA A 335 4.64 28.16 14.61
CA ALA A 335 3.33 27.51 14.73
C ALA A 335 2.79 27.54 16.17
N ARG A 336 3.66 27.35 17.17
CA ARG A 336 3.32 27.45 18.59
C ARG A 336 2.97 28.88 18.99
N TYR A 337 3.70 29.88 18.51
CA TYR A 337 3.41 31.30 18.75
C TYR A 337 2.09 31.73 18.11
N LEU A 338 1.90 31.46 16.82
CA LEU A 338 0.71 31.88 16.09
C LEU A 338 -0.58 31.21 16.60
N GLY A 339 -0.49 30.06 17.28
CA GLY A 339 -1.61 29.30 17.81
C GLY A 339 -2.48 30.08 18.83
N PRO A 340 -1.92 30.47 19.99
CA PRO A 340 -2.61 31.26 21.01
C PRO A 340 -2.99 32.68 20.54
N HIS A 341 -2.19 33.29 19.66
CA HIS A 341 -2.44 34.65 19.15
C HIS A 341 -3.43 34.72 17.97
N ARG A 342 -4.15 33.61 17.66
CA ARG A 342 -5.11 33.51 16.55
C ARG A 342 -6.20 34.59 16.53
N GLY A 343 -6.52 35.22 17.66
CA GLY A 343 -7.51 36.30 17.78
C GLY A 343 -6.95 37.72 17.75
N ASN A 344 -5.62 37.92 17.78
CA ASN A 344 -4.99 39.23 17.88
C ASN A 344 -4.13 39.52 16.63
N ARG A 345 -4.80 39.95 15.54
CA ARG A 345 -4.17 40.22 14.24
C ARG A 345 -3.05 41.25 14.33
N ALA A 346 -3.27 42.34 15.07
CA ALA A 346 -2.29 43.42 15.20
C ALA A 346 -0.97 42.92 15.80
N GLU A 347 -1.05 42.08 16.84
CA GLU A 347 0.14 41.49 17.47
C GLU A 347 0.84 40.48 16.55
N VAL A 348 0.07 39.62 15.87
CA VAL A 348 0.64 38.67 14.89
C VAL A 348 1.39 39.41 13.78
N MET A 349 0.79 40.45 13.21
CA MET A 349 1.40 41.21 12.12
C MET A 349 2.59 42.05 12.58
N LYS A 350 2.56 42.61 13.80
CA LYS A 350 3.71 43.31 14.39
C LYS A 350 4.95 42.42 14.43
N GLN A 351 4.79 41.19 14.91
CA GLN A 351 5.90 40.24 15.04
C GLN A 351 6.36 39.69 13.69
N LEU A 352 5.42 39.35 12.79
CA LEU A 352 5.77 38.94 11.44
C LEU A 352 6.52 40.04 10.68
N ASN A 353 6.08 41.30 10.81
CA ASN A 353 6.77 42.43 10.17
C ASN A 353 8.18 42.66 10.72
N ALA A 354 8.42 42.38 12.00
CA ALA A 354 9.76 42.45 12.60
C ALA A 354 10.67 41.29 12.19
N LEU A 355 10.09 40.16 11.74
CA LEU A 355 10.80 38.96 11.32
C LEU A 355 11.07 38.91 9.81
N CYS A 356 10.26 39.63 9.03
CA CYS A 356 10.31 39.63 7.58
C CYS A 356 11.15 40.81 7.07
N ALA A 357 12.16 40.51 6.24
CA ALA A 357 12.80 41.55 5.43
C ALA A 357 11.77 42.20 4.51
N GLN A 358 11.88 43.51 4.28
CA GLN A 358 10.93 44.23 3.42
C GLN A 358 11.02 43.71 1.97
N PRO A 359 9.94 43.11 1.43
CA PRO A 359 9.92 42.62 0.06
C PRO A 359 9.86 43.78 -0.93
N ASP A 360 10.45 43.57 -2.11
CA ASP A 360 10.19 44.42 -3.27
C ASP A 360 8.82 44.09 -3.88
N PHE A 361 7.83 44.96 -3.65
CA PHE A 361 6.50 44.83 -4.22
C PHE A 361 6.35 45.46 -5.61
N ALA A 362 7.41 45.99 -6.24
CA ALA A 362 7.31 46.69 -7.52
C ALA A 362 6.63 45.85 -8.61
N LEU A 363 6.96 44.55 -8.69
CA LEU A 363 6.32 43.62 -9.65
C LEU A 363 4.81 43.50 -9.40
N LEU A 364 4.40 43.37 -8.13
CA LEU A 364 2.99 43.27 -7.76
C LEU A 364 2.27 44.61 -7.95
N ALA A 365 2.90 45.73 -7.61
CA ALA A 365 2.37 47.09 -7.83
C ALA A 365 2.13 47.37 -9.33
N GLN A 366 3.07 46.99 -10.19
CA GLN A 366 2.93 47.08 -11.65
C GLN A 366 1.70 46.31 -12.13
N GLN A 367 1.50 45.07 -11.66
CA GLN A 367 0.34 44.25 -12.04
C GLN A 367 -0.96 44.77 -11.42
N ARG A 368 -0.91 45.38 -10.23
CA ARG A 368 -2.04 46.00 -9.51
C ARG A 368 -2.55 47.28 -10.18
N SER A 369 -1.71 48.01 -10.92
CA SER A 369 -2.14 49.21 -11.68
C SER A 369 -3.28 48.93 -12.68
N ARG A 370 -3.58 47.66 -12.96
CA ARG A 370 -4.71 47.17 -13.78
C ARG A 370 -6.01 46.92 -12.98
N GLY A 371 -6.02 47.23 -11.67
CA GLY A 371 -7.21 47.57 -10.89
C GLY A 371 -7.78 46.53 -9.92
N LYS A 372 -7.14 45.40 -9.56
CA LYS A 372 -7.76 44.36 -8.68
C LYS A 372 -6.75 43.61 -7.79
N GLY A 373 -7.23 43.01 -6.69
CA GLY A 373 -6.45 42.38 -5.59
C GLY A 373 -5.82 41.00 -5.91
N CYS A 374 -5.25 40.31 -4.92
CA CYS A 374 -4.53 39.04 -5.14
C CYS A 374 -5.30 37.79 -4.66
N LEU A 375 -5.30 36.75 -5.48
CA LEU A 375 -5.65 35.38 -5.08
C LEU A 375 -4.36 34.62 -4.77
N VAL A 376 -4.17 34.26 -3.51
CA VAL A 376 -2.93 33.62 -3.05
C VAL A 376 -3.10 32.11 -3.07
N ALA A 377 -2.17 31.39 -3.69
CA ALA A 377 -2.05 29.94 -3.53
C ALA A 377 -1.07 29.63 -2.40
N GLY A 378 -1.42 28.67 -1.55
CA GLY A 378 -0.56 28.22 -0.46
C GLY A 378 0.79 27.67 -0.96
N SER A 379 1.77 27.60 -0.06
CA SER A 379 3.04 26.91 -0.32
C SER A 379 3.24 25.78 0.68
N HIS A 380 3.93 24.71 0.29
CA HIS A 380 4.44 23.67 1.21
C HIS A 380 5.93 23.79 1.49
N LEU A 381 6.64 24.77 0.92
CA LEU A 381 8.06 25.00 1.14
C LEU A 381 8.31 26.32 1.88
N GLY A 382 9.43 26.38 2.61
CA GLY A 382 9.86 27.55 3.37
C GLY A 382 8.99 27.82 4.62
N PRO A 383 8.97 29.05 5.16
CA PRO A 383 8.18 29.42 6.34
C PRO A 383 6.68 29.53 6.01
N ILE A 384 6.05 28.39 5.74
CA ILE A 384 4.65 28.21 5.34
C ILE A 384 3.63 28.92 6.24
N ARG A 385 3.96 29.13 7.52
CA ARG A 385 3.08 29.78 8.49
C ARG A 385 3.11 31.31 8.41
N ALA A 386 4.15 31.89 7.82
CA ALA A 386 4.32 33.33 7.70
C ALA A 386 3.86 33.86 6.33
N LEU A 387 4.14 33.14 5.24
CA LEU A 387 3.90 33.62 3.87
C LEU A 387 2.43 33.99 3.61
N PRO A 388 1.44 33.12 3.85
CA PRO A 388 0.05 33.48 3.59
C PRO A 388 -0.48 34.68 4.38
N PRO A 389 -0.37 34.76 5.73
CA PRO A 389 -0.86 35.93 6.47
C PRO A 389 -0.13 37.22 6.08
N PHE A 390 1.16 37.14 5.76
CA PHE A 390 1.95 38.28 5.32
C PHE A 390 1.50 38.83 3.96
N LEU A 391 1.20 37.94 2.99
CA LEU A 391 0.65 38.33 1.70
C LEU A 391 -0.81 38.79 1.81
N GLU A 392 -1.62 38.14 2.65
CA GLU A 392 -3.03 38.49 2.90
C GLU A 392 -3.18 39.93 3.40
N ASP A 393 -2.27 40.39 4.25
CA ASP A 393 -2.29 41.76 4.82
C ASP A 393 -1.89 42.84 3.80
N ARG A 394 -0.96 42.53 2.89
CA ARG A 394 -0.33 43.55 2.03
C ARG A 394 -0.91 43.60 0.61
N LEU A 395 -1.64 42.57 0.19
CA LEU A 395 -2.08 42.40 -1.19
C LEU A 395 -3.59 42.51 -1.40
N ASP A 396 -4.34 43.02 -0.42
CA ASP A 396 -5.80 43.13 -0.46
C ASP A 396 -6.42 41.82 -0.97
N SER A 397 -6.06 40.72 -0.28
CA SER A 397 -6.35 39.38 -0.78
C SER A 397 -7.86 39.15 -0.92
N VAL A 398 -8.27 38.68 -2.10
CA VAL A 398 -9.66 38.31 -2.40
C VAL A 398 -9.96 36.86 -2.03
N GLY A 399 -8.95 36.10 -1.59
CA GLY A 399 -9.08 34.72 -1.13
C GLY A 399 -7.76 33.95 -1.19
N VAL A 400 -7.74 32.80 -0.53
CA VAL A 400 -6.57 31.91 -0.49
C VAL A 400 -6.94 30.47 -0.84
N ILE A 401 -6.17 29.86 -1.72
CA ILE A 401 -6.31 28.48 -2.15
C ILE A 401 -5.53 27.59 -1.17
N SER A 402 -6.20 26.61 -0.55
CA SER A 402 -5.57 25.71 0.44
C SER A 402 -6.22 24.32 0.50
N ASP A 403 -5.53 23.35 1.12
CA ASP A 403 -6.03 21.98 1.31
C ASP A 403 -7.21 21.94 2.30
N LEU A 404 -7.09 22.57 3.49
CA LEU A 404 -8.15 22.70 4.48
C LEU A 404 -8.47 24.17 4.76
N ARG A 405 -9.71 24.46 5.18
CA ARG A 405 -10.07 25.80 5.70
C ARG A 405 -9.10 26.16 6.83
N ARG A 406 -8.40 27.28 6.69
CA ARG A 406 -7.54 27.86 7.70
C ARG A 406 -8.37 28.76 8.61
N HIS A 407 -7.79 29.16 9.73
CA HIS A 407 -8.43 30.15 10.59
C HIS A 407 -8.30 31.53 9.96
N ARG A 408 -9.39 32.31 9.94
CA ARG A 408 -9.46 33.63 9.32
C ARG A 408 -8.52 34.59 10.04
N SER A 409 -7.73 35.36 9.28
CA SER A 409 -6.91 36.45 9.82
C SER A 409 -7.63 37.80 9.71
N ALA A 410 -8.53 37.99 8.72
CA ALA A 410 -9.29 39.21 8.47
C ALA A 410 -10.79 38.94 8.24
N GLU A 411 -11.64 39.92 8.56
CA GLU A 411 -13.05 39.94 8.17
C GLU A 411 -13.18 40.06 6.64
N GLY A 412 -14.08 39.27 6.04
CA GLY A 412 -14.40 39.34 4.60
C GLY A 412 -13.59 38.46 3.63
N GLN A 413 -12.60 37.69 4.10
CA GLN A 413 -11.77 36.83 3.24
C GLN A 413 -12.29 35.38 3.10
N ASN A 414 -12.25 34.84 1.87
CA ASN A 414 -12.69 33.48 1.56
C ASN A 414 -11.50 32.50 1.44
N ASP A 415 -11.46 31.47 2.28
CA ASP A 415 -10.62 30.29 2.04
C ASP A 415 -11.29 29.37 1.03
N ILE A 416 -10.60 29.11 -0.08
CA ILE A 416 -11.06 28.20 -1.14
C ILE A 416 -10.39 26.85 -0.94
N SER A 417 -11.10 25.93 -0.27
CA SER A 417 -10.62 24.55 -0.08
C SER A 417 -10.91 23.69 -1.31
N VAL A 418 -9.87 23.37 -2.09
CA VAL A 418 -10.00 22.52 -3.29
C VAL A 418 -10.37 21.08 -2.92
N ARG A 419 -9.93 20.61 -1.75
CA ARG A 419 -10.18 19.23 -1.29
C ARG A 419 -11.62 18.93 -0.91
N LEU A 420 -12.31 19.88 -0.27
CA LEU A 420 -13.65 19.63 0.29
C LEU A 420 -14.76 19.69 -0.77
N ASN A 421 -14.64 20.57 -1.78
CA ASN A 421 -15.62 20.67 -2.85
C ASN A 421 -14.95 21.17 -4.15
N PRO A 422 -14.21 20.30 -4.87
CA PRO A 422 -13.38 20.69 -6.00
C PRO A 422 -14.15 21.51 -7.06
N GLY A 423 -15.34 21.04 -7.47
CA GLY A 423 -16.14 21.72 -8.50
C GLY A 423 -16.66 23.10 -8.11
N ARG A 424 -16.97 23.34 -6.82
CA ARG A 424 -17.30 24.68 -6.32
C ARG A 424 -16.05 25.55 -6.25
N SER A 425 -14.96 25.01 -5.71
CA SER A 425 -13.69 25.71 -5.52
C SER A 425 -13.09 26.17 -6.85
N PHE A 426 -13.17 25.35 -7.91
CA PHE A 426 -12.75 25.75 -9.25
C PHE A 426 -13.55 26.92 -9.81
N ARG A 427 -14.88 26.93 -9.57
CA ARG A 427 -15.74 28.06 -9.99
C ARG A 427 -15.41 29.34 -9.23
N GLU A 428 -15.11 29.22 -7.94
CA GLU A 428 -14.73 30.35 -7.10
C GLU A 428 -13.37 30.95 -7.49
N ILE A 429 -12.35 30.09 -7.71
CA ILE A 429 -11.04 30.50 -8.25
C ILE A 429 -11.22 31.23 -9.59
N ALA A 430 -11.97 30.63 -10.52
CA ALA A 430 -12.22 31.24 -11.82
C ALA A 430 -12.95 32.58 -11.71
N MET A 431 -13.90 32.72 -10.77
CA MET A 431 -14.62 33.96 -10.53
C MET A 431 -13.68 35.06 -10.00
N CYS A 432 -12.83 34.75 -9.02
CA CYS A 432 -11.85 35.70 -8.48
C CYS A 432 -10.87 36.14 -9.58
N LEU A 433 -10.33 35.21 -10.36
CA LEU A 433 -9.38 35.54 -11.43
C LEU A 433 -10.01 36.33 -12.58
N LYS A 434 -11.26 36.04 -12.95
CA LYS A 434 -12.02 36.85 -13.95
C LYS A 434 -12.34 38.25 -13.45
N ARG A 435 -12.41 38.45 -12.14
CA ARG A 435 -12.38 39.77 -11.52
C ARG A 435 -10.92 40.23 -11.36
N ASN A 436 -10.13 40.15 -12.45
CA ASN A 436 -8.69 40.48 -12.61
C ASN A 436 -7.80 40.23 -11.37
N ALA A 437 -8.09 39.23 -10.54
CA ALA A 437 -7.21 38.94 -9.41
C ALA A 437 -5.87 38.39 -9.92
N ILE A 438 -4.77 38.81 -9.29
CA ILE A 438 -3.43 38.26 -9.58
C ILE A 438 -3.32 36.90 -8.91
N LEU A 439 -2.92 35.86 -9.65
CA LEU A 439 -2.60 34.55 -9.09
C LEU A 439 -1.18 34.56 -8.53
N CYS A 440 -1.04 34.63 -7.21
CA CYS A 440 0.25 34.46 -6.54
C CYS A 440 0.45 32.97 -6.25
N CYS A 441 1.26 32.27 -7.05
CA CYS A 441 1.53 30.85 -6.86
C CYS A 441 2.84 30.60 -6.14
N ALA A 442 2.87 29.52 -5.37
CA ALA A 442 4.04 29.07 -4.64
C ALA A 442 4.19 27.55 -4.85
N PRO A 443 5.33 26.94 -4.46
CA PRO A 443 5.51 25.50 -4.56
C PRO A 443 4.52 24.79 -3.63
N ASP A 444 3.66 23.94 -4.19
CA ASP A 444 2.54 23.28 -3.49
C ASP A 444 2.40 21.83 -4.00
N GLY A 445 1.68 21.01 -3.24
CA GLY A 445 1.57 19.57 -3.46
C GLY A 445 0.61 19.23 -4.61
N ILE A 446 0.69 17.99 -5.10
CA ILE A 446 -0.24 17.49 -6.12
C ILE A 446 -1.56 17.10 -5.45
N TRP A 447 -2.67 17.68 -5.89
CA TRP A 447 -3.98 17.28 -5.40
C TRP A 447 -4.48 16.01 -6.09
N PRO A 448 -5.18 15.11 -5.36
CA PRO A 448 -5.72 13.86 -5.94
C PRO A 448 -6.65 14.05 -7.14
N THR A 449 -7.29 15.22 -7.25
CA THR A 449 -8.28 15.53 -8.29
C THR A 449 -7.70 16.22 -9.51
N ASP A 450 -6.41 16.60 -9.49
CA ASP A 450 -5.77 17.22 -10.65
C ASP A 450 -5.15 16.14 -11.55
N PRO A 451 -5.22 16.25 -12.90
CA PRO A 451 -4.61 15.26 -13.77
C PRO A 451 -3.10 15.16 -13.51
N LYS A 452 -2.61 13.93 -13.28
CA LYS A 452 -1.17 13.68 -13.13
C LYS A 452 -0.47 14.02 -14.44
N ARG A 453 0.37 15.06 -14.42
CA ARG A 453 1.24 15.44 -15.54
C ARG A 453 2.68 15.47 -15.10
N PHE A 454 3.51 14.78 -15.84
CA PHE A 454 4.93 14.68 -15.59
C PHE A 454 5.68 15.67 -16.46
N PHE A 455 6.69 16.29 -15.86
CA PHE A 455 7.57 17.26 -16.47
C PHE A 455 9.01 16.80 -16.26
N ASP A 456 9.82 16.87 -17.31
CA ASP A 456 11.23 16.56 -17.20
C ASP A 456 11.93 17.58 -16.31
N SER A 457 12.70 17.07 -15.36
CA SER A 457 13.56 17.84 -14.47
C SER A 457 14.93 17.17 -14.42
N GLU A 458 15.92 17.88 -13.88
CA GLU A 458 17.22 17.27 -13.57
C GLU A 458 17.15 16.17 -12.51
N PHE A 459 16.05 16.10 -11.74
CA PHE A 459 15.75 15.05 -10.77
C PHE A 459 14.92 13.89 -11.38
N GLY A 460 14.78 13.87 -12.71
CA GLY A 460 13.88 12.95 -13.42
C GLY A 460 12.46 13.51 -13.61
N PRO A 461 11.50 12.69 -14.08
CA PRO A 461 10.14 13.14 -14.35
C PRO A 461 9.39 13.47 -13.04
N VAL A 462 9.04 14.74 -12.86
CA VAL A 462 8.32 15.24 -11.68
C VAL A 462 6.86 15.51 -12.03
N ALA A 463 5.94 14.99 -11.23
CA ALA A 463 4.53 15.30 -11.40
C ALA A 463 4.22 16.69 -10.81
N LEU A 464 3.50 17.53 -11.57
CA LEU A 464 3.12 18.88 -11.15
C LEU A 464 1.61 19.08 -11.26
N GLN A 465 1.08 19.91 -10.38
CA GLN A 465 -0.27 20.43 -10.51
C GLN A 465 -0.38 21.34 -11.74
N THR A 466 -1.48 21.19 -12.47
CA THR A 466 -1.82 21.96 -13.67
C THR A 466 -2.93 22.97 -13.43
N LEU A 467 -3.59 22.91 -12.27
CA LEU A 467 -4.72 23.80 -11.95
C LEU A 467 -4.39 25.26 -12.19
N TYR A 468 -3.28 25.76 -11.65
CA TYR A 468 -2.91 27.18 -11.70
C TYR A 468 -2.73 27.66 -13.15
N ALA A 469 -2.02 26.89 -13.96
CA ALA A 469 -1.86 27.18 -15.39
C ALA A 469 -3.21 27.16 -16.12
N ARG A 470 -4.06 26.16 -15.88
CA ARG A 470 -5.38 26.06 -16.53
C ARG A 470 -6.30 27.21 -16.13
N ALA A 471 -6.28 27.59 -14.85
CA ALA A 471 -7.06 28.68 -14.31
C ALA A 471 -6.60 30.03 -14.90
N GLN A 472 -5.27 30.26 -14.97
CA GLN A 472 -4.70 31.45 -15.58
C GLN A 472 -5.04 31.55 -17.08
N TYR A 473 -4.91 30.45 -17.83
CA TYR A 473 -5.25 30.41 -19.26
C TYR A 473 -6.73 30.74 -19.50
N ALA A 474 -7.62 30.19 -18.68
CA ALA A 474 -9.06 30.40 -18.83
C ALA A 474 -9.54 31.79 -18.38
N SER A 475 -8.82 32.43 -17.46
CA SER A 475 -9.18 33.75 -16.94
C SER A 475 -8.47 34.92 -17.62
N GLY A 476 -7.31 34.67 -18.24
CA GLY A 476 -6.40 35.71 -18.72
C GLY A 476 -5.68 36.47 -17.61
N ALA A 477 -5.72 35.97 -16.36
CA ALA A 477 -5.12 36.64 -15.21
C ALA A 477 -3.58 36.70 -15.31
N SER A 478 -3.00 37.73 -14.70
CA SER A 478 -1.56 37.76 -14.42
C SER A 478 -1.23 36.74 -13.33
N CYS A 479 -0.09 36.08 -13.45
CA CYS A 479 0.42 35.16 -12.45
C CYS A 479 1.84 35.54 -12.04
N VAL A 480 2.10 35.47 -10.74
CA VAL A 480 3.38 35.78 -10.12
C VAL A 480 3.77 34.60 -9.24
N TRP A 481 4.99 34.14 -9.37
CA TRP A 481 5.60 33.21 -8.43
C TRP A 481 6.00 33.97 -7.17
N ALA A 482 5.55 33.50 -6.01
CA ALA A 482 5.87 34.04 -4.70
C ALA A 482 6.65 32.98 -3.91
N GLU A 483 7.87 33.33 -3.51
CA GLU A 483 8.73 32.49 -2.66
C GLU A 483 8.98 33.15 -1.32
N ALA A 484 9.12 32.32 -0.27
CA ALA A 484 9.63 32.73 1.02
C ALA A 484 10.68 31.73 1.49
N TYR A 485 11.76 32.22 2.08
CA TYR A 485 12.84 31.41 2.60
C TYR A 485 13.55 32.13 3.75
N TRP A 486 14.27 31.37 4.56
CA TRP A 486 15.08 31.93 5.64
C TRP A 486 16.45 32.36 5.13
N GLN A 487 16.90 33.52 5.59
CA GLN A 487 18.25 34.00 5.39
C GLN A 487 18.65 34.90 6.57
N ASP A 488 19.78 34.61 7.20
CA ASP A 488 20.37 35.41 8.28
C ASP A 488 19.40 35.66 9.47
N GLY A 489 18.55 34.67 9.80
CA GLY A 489 17.57 34.76 10.88
C GLY A 489 16.29 35.54 10.55
N GLU A 490 16.15 36.00 9.30
CA GLU A 490 14.98 36.71 8.79
C GLU A 490 14.26 35.89 7.71
N ILE A 491 12.97 36.17 7.54
CA ILE A 491 12.20 35.65 6.40
C ILE A 491 12.34 36.62 5.24
N ARG A 492 12.87 36.15 4.12
CA ARG A 492 12.94 36.91 2.87
C ARG A 492 11.88 36.44 1.89
N PHE A 493 11.42 37.37 1.07
CA PHE A 493 10.40 37.14 0.05
C PHE A 493 10.94 37.51 -1.32
N GLY A 494 10.54 36.73 -2.33
CA GLY A 494 10.83 37.00 -3.73
C GLY A 494 9.57 36.91 -4.57
N PHE A 495 9.48 37.75 -5.59
CA PHE A 495 8.42 37.71 -6.58
C PHE A 495 9.01 37.60 -7.98
N ARG A 496 8.51 36.67 -8.78
CA ARG A 496 8.99 36.45 -10.16
C ARG A 496 7.81 36.35 -11.12
N PRO A 497 7.93 36.82 -12.36
CA PRO A 497 6.84 36.72 -13.33
C PRO A 497 6.63 35.26 -13.76
N MET A 498 5.39 34.81 -13.83
CA MET A 498 5.04 33.55 -14.49
C MET A 498 4.65 33.80 -15.96
N PRO A 499 4.81 32.80 -16.84
CA PRO A 499 4.36 32.86 -18.23
C PRO A 499 2.92 33.34 -18.41
N CYS A 500 2.69 34.30 -19.32
CA CYS A 500 1.35 34.64 -19.83
C CYS A 500 1.04 33.86 -21.12
N PRO A 501 -0.24 33.51 -21.42
CA PRO A 501 -0.62 32.89 -22.68
C PRO A 501 -0.23 33.76 -23.89
N ARG A 502 0.33 33.14 -24.93
CA ARG A 502 0.67 33.82 -26.20
C ARG A 502 -0.55 33.84 -27.14
N ALA A 503 -0.60 34.80 -28.04
CA ALA A 503 -1.62 34.83 -29.09
C ALA A 503 -1.59 33.53 -29.91
N GLY A 504 -2.74 32.85 -30.04
CA GLY A 504 -2.86 31.59 -30.76
C GLY A 504 -2.28 30.35 -30.06
N GLU A 505 -1.71 30.49 -28.86
CA GLU A 505 -1.19 29.35 -28.11
C GLU A 505 -2.33 28.53 -27.51
N GLY A 506 -2.41 27.25 -27.85
CA GLY A 506 -3.40 26.34 -27.25
C GLY A 506 -3.14 26.07 -25.77
N ARG A 507 -4.20 25.78 -25.02
CA ARG A 507 -4.15 25.52 -23.55
C ARG A 507 -3.07 24.53 -23.14
N GLU A 508 -2.92 23.45 -23.90
CA GLU A 508 -1.97 22.38 -23.57
C GLU A 508 -0.52 22.83 -23.71
N ALA A 509 -0.21 23.57 -24.78
CA ALA A 509 1.12 24.16 -24.98
C ALA A 509 1.43 25.19 -23.89
N PHE A 510 0.45 26.00 -23.49
CA PHE A 510 0.59 26.94 -22.39
C PHE A 510 0.88 26.23 -21.06
N VAL A 511 0.10 25.19 -20.70
CA VAL A 511 0.29 24.41 -19.47
C VAL A 511 1.70 23.80 -19.43
N GLN A 512 2.20 23.30 -20.57
CA GLN A 512 3.55 22.77 -20.67
C GLN A 512 4.62 23.83 -20.39
N ARG A 513 4.53 25.00 -21.03
CA ARG A 513 5.48 26.11 -20.84
C ARG A 513 5.42 26.70 -19.43
N TRP A 514 4.22 26.81 -18.87
CA TRP A 514 3.98 27.26 -17.50
C TRP A 514 4.59 26.28 -16.49
N GLY A 515 4.32 24.99 -16.64
CA GLY A 515 4.86 23.94 -15.76
C GLY A 515 6.38 23.88 -15.76
N ARG A 516 7.03 24.08 -16.92
CA ARG A 516 8.51 24.20 -17.00
C ARG A 516 9.04 25.39 -16.20
N SER A 517 8.37 26.54 -16.26
CA SER A 517 8.79 27.74 -15.50
C SER A 517 8.57 27.55 -14.00
N TYR A 518 7.44 26.93 -13.62
CA TYR A 518 7.14 26.57 -12.23
C TYR A 518 8.18 25.61 -11.66
N LEU A 519 8.53 24.57 -12.43
CA LEU A 519 9.55 23.59 -12.06
C LEU A 519 10.91 24.26 -11.91
N MET A 520 11.30 25.11 -12.85
CA MET A 520 12.57 25.85 -12.78
C MET A 520 12.66 26.72 -11.52
N HIS A 521 11.62 27.49 -11.19
CA HIS A 521 11.60 28.28 -9.96
C HIS A 521 11.60 27.41 -8.70
N THR A 522 10.89 26.28 -8.72
CA THR A 522 10.90 25.31 -7.62
C THR A 522 12.30 24.75 -7.40
N VAL A 523 12.96 24.28 -8.46
CA VAL A 523 14.32 23.74 -8.46
C VAL A 523 15.32 24.79 -7.97
N GLU A 524 15.22 26.02 -8.45
CA GLU A 524 16.11 27.11 -8.04
C GLU A 524 15.94 27.46 -6.56
N LEU A 525 14.69 27.52 -6.08
CA LEU A 525 14.40 27.65 -4.66
C LEU A 525 15.06 26.50 -3.91
N LEU A 526 14.76 25.26 -4.26
CA LEU A 526 15.27 24.06 -3.62
C LEU A 526 16.82 24.02 -3.54
N LYS A 527 17.51 24.42 -4.62
CA LYS A 527 18.99 24.40 -4.70
C LYS A 527 19.67 25.55 -3.95
N ASN A 528 19.11 26.76 -4.07
CA ASN A 528 19.81 27.98 -3.66
C ASN A 528 19.27 28.57 -2.36
N ARG A 529 18.04 28.20 -1.97
CA ARG A 529 17.26 28.82 -0.90
C ARG A 529 16.64 27.71 -0.06
N LEU A 530 17.23 27.42 1.10
CA LEU A 530 16.85 26.26 1.93
C LEU A 530 15.33 26.04 2.01
N PRO A 531 14.83 24.96 1.39
CA PRO A 531 13.43 24.63 1.46
C PRO A 531 13.15 23.88 2.76
N ALA A 532 12.15 24.34 3.51
CA ALA A 532 11.49 23.50 4.48
C ALA A 532 10.76 22.37 3.74
N PHE A 533 11.09 21.10 3.98
CA PHE A 533 10.14 20.02 3.74
C PHE A 533 9.23 19.92 4.96
N TYR A 534 7.94 20.22 4.77
CA TYR A 534 6.93 19.91 5.78
C TYR A 534 6.74 18.39 5.82
N ASP A 535 7.34 17.72 6.79
CA ASP A 535 6.84 16.42 7.24
C ASP A 535 6.71 16.41 8.77
N GLY A 536 5.50 16.12 9.23
CA GLY A 536 5.17 16.11 10.63
C GLY A 536 3.93 15.28 10.88
N HIS A 537 2.82 15.54 10.17
CA HIS A 537 1.59 14.74 10.35
C HIS A 537 0.63 14.92 9.18
N ARG A 538 0.72 14.08 8.14
CA ARG A 538 -0.45 13.59 7.37
C ARG A 538 -0.12 12.22 6.77
N ARG A 539 -0.45 11.18 7.54
CA ARG A 539 -0.78 9.87 6.98
C ARG A 539 -1.73 10.09 5.80
N PHE A 540 -1.31 9.79 4.58
CA PHE A 540 -2.29 9.30 3.61
C PHE A 540 -2.84 8.02 4.24
N ARG A 541 -4.11 8.06 4.66
CA ARG A 541 -4.84 6.81 4.82
C ARG A 541 -4.76 6.12 3.46
N GLU A 542 -4.18 4.93 3.45
CA GLU A 542 -4.50 3.90 2.47
C GLU A 542 -6.02 3.92 2.25
N ARG A 543 -6.47 4.38 1.09
CA ARG A 543 -7.80 4.10 0.56
C ARG A 543 -7.80 4.22 -0.96
N GLY A 544 -7.97 3.08 -1.61
CA GLY A 544 -8.37 2.94 -3.02
C GLY A 544 -7.21 2.61 -3.93
#